data_AF-A0A3E3II56-F1
#
_entry.id   AF-A0A3E3II56-F1
#
_cell.length_a   1.000
_cell.length_b   1.000
_cell.length_c   1.000
_cell.angle_alpha   90.00
_cell.angle_beta   90.00
_cell.angle_gamma   90.00
#
_symmetry.space_group_name_H-M   'P 1'
#
loop_
_entity.id
_entity.type
_entity.pdbx_description
1 polymer ?
#
loop_
_entity_poly.entity_id
_entity_poly.type
_entity_poly.pdbx_seq_one_letter_code
_entity_poly.pdbx_strand_id
1 'polypeptide(L)'
;MGYDVSFHPISPDEIQEWHFTPLTWIQQGQEEKVLALSMQHGIQDFYAEKYLDTLRVGAETEPDELFDKSHGFYIAVIQGFFRDYYYTRGSAFSFLAEEKPEYARYFTPWAQVVPTALPNPAKNQIIENYCSGVYLSPNQVLQILRDLEQEPKVLEDLEKHWSDGQFAVLKKALTAAAELGTGLLEATEVVEPNPLHPNESTCYSNLFHCDRDGVYLYIDMAMKQIAQAMEQNKSDP
;
A
#
# COMPACT_ATOMS: atom_id res chain seq x y z
N MET A 1 17.40 -8.21 -1.73
CA MET A 1 16.82 -6.86 -1.89
C MET A 1 15.46 -6.91 -1.23
N GLY A 2 15.15 -5.95 -0.36
CA GLY A 2 13.83 -5.89 0.29
C GLY A 2 12.75 -5.41 -0.67
N TYR A 3 11.49 -5.58 -0.28
CA TYR A 3 10.33 -4.99 -0.95
C TYR A 3 10.14 -3.53 -0.50
N ASP A 4 9.64 -2.70 -1.41
CA ASP A 4 9.16 -1.36 -1.09
C ASP A 4 7.68 -1.45 -0.75
N VAL A 5 7.34 -1.44 0.53
CA VAL A 5 5.98 -1.73 1.00
C VAL A 5 5.28 -0.44 1.39
N SER A 6 4.01 -0.33 1.04
CA SER A 6 3.17 0.83 1.31
C SER A 6 1.83 0.42 1.90
N PHE A 7 1.29 1.28 2.77
CA PHE A 7 0.03 1.09 3.48
C PHE A 7 -0.93 2.23 3.17
N HIS A 8 -2.14 1.86 2.74
CA HIS A 8 -3.11 2.73 2.08
C HIS A 8 -4.43 2.71 2.87
N PRO A 9 -4.76 3.76 3.63
CA PRO A 9 -6.06 3.88 4.27
C PRO A 9 -7.20 3.97 3.26
N ILE A 10 -8.03 2.92 3.18
CA ILE A 10 -9.16 2.86 2.24
C ILE A 10 -10.31 1.98 2.74
N SER A 11 -11.54 2.47 2.63
CA SER A 11 -12.75 1.73 2.98
C SER A 11 -13.30 0.91 1.80
N PRO A 12 -14.17 -0.09 2.04
CA PRO A 12 -14.88 -0.77 0.97
C PRO A 12 -15.71 0.18 0.09
N ASP A 13 -16.33 1.20 0.70
CA ASP A 13 -17.11 2.21 -0.02
C ASP A 13 -16.22 3.04 -0.95
N GLU A 14 -15.02 3.42 -0.49
CA GLU A 14 -14.04 4.15 -1.29
C GLU A 14 -13.44 3.28 -2.40
N ILE A 15 -13.22 1.98 -2.15
CA ILE A 15 -12.84 1.03 -3.20
C ILE A 15 -13.91 1.01 -4.31
N GLN A 16 -15.20 1.03 -3.92
CA GLN A 16 -16.28 1.10 -4.88
C GLN A 16 -16.36 2.47 -5.58
N GLU A 17 -16.23 3.57 -4.84
CA GLU A 17 -16.38 4.94 -5.34
C GLU A 17 -15.20 5.37 -6.23
N TRP A 18 -13.98 4.97 -5.89
CA TRP A 18 -12.75 5.45 -6.52
C TRP A 18 -12.15 4.46 -7.51
N HIS A 19 -12.43 3.16 -7.40
CA HIS A 19 -11.93 2.17 -8.36
C HIS A 19 -13.05 1.58 -9.20
N PHE A 20 -13.96 0.80 -8.61
CA PHE A 20 -14.89 -0.01 -9.40
C PHE A 20 -15.96 0.79 -10.14
N THR A 21 -16.52 1.85 -9.53
CA THR A 21 -17.49 2.71 -10.22
C THR A 21 -16.84 3.45 -11.40
N PRO A 22 -15.69 4.13 -11.21
CA PRO A 22 -14.93 4.74 -12.30
C PRO A 22 -14.50 3.75 -13.39
N LEU A 23 -14.13 2.53 -13.02
CA LEU A 23 -13.80 1.46 -13.97
C LEU A 23 -14.96 1.19 -14.96
N THR A 24 -16.19 1.14 -14.46
CA THR A 24 -17.38 0.98 -15.33
C THR A 24 -17.60 2.17 -16.25
N TRP A 25 -17.24 3.39 -15.83
CA TRP A 25 -17.31 4.57 -16.68
C TRP A 25 -16.31 4.49 -17.83
N ILE A 26 -15.08 4.05 -17.56
CA ILE A 26 -14.07 3.80 -18.61
C ILE A 26 -14.57 2.79 -19.63
N GLN A 27 -15.11 1.66 -19.17
CA GLN A 27 -15.67 0.62 -20.05
C GLN A 27 -16.86 1.13 -20.90
N GLN A 28 -17.53 2.18 -20.46
CA GLN A 28 -18.64 2.83 -21.17
C GLN A 28 -18.21 4.06 -21.99
N GLY A 29 -16.91 4.39 -22.02
CA GLY A 29 -16.37 5.57 -22.70
C GLY A 29 -16.74 6.90 -22.04
N GLN A 30 -17.01 6.90 -20.73
CA GLN A 30 -17.45 8.06 -19.93
C GLN A 30 -16.30 8.64 -19.08
N GLU A 31 -15.15 8.86 -19.70
CA GLU A 31 -13.93 9.35 -19.01
C GLU A 31 -14.13 10.72 -18.36
N GLU A 32 -15.05 11.54 -18.88
CA GLU A 32 -15.38 12.86 -18.32
C GLU A 32 -15.89 12.78 -16.89
N LYS A 33 -16.53 11.66 -16.50
CA LYS A 33 -17.00 11.44 -15.13
C LYS A 33 -15.85 11.17 -14.17
N VAL A 34 -14.79 10.49 -14.63
CA VAL A 34 -13.57 10.27 -13.85
C VAL A 34 -12.88 11.61 -13.59
N LEU A 35 -12.73 12.45 -14.62
CA LEU A 35 -12.14 13.77 -14.46
C LEU A 35 -12.98 14.68 -13.54
N ALA A 36 -14.31 14.60 -13.62
CA ALA A 36 -15.20 15.32 -12.71
C ALA A 36 -15.05 14.86 -11.26
N LEU A 37 -14.92 13.54 -11.03
CA LEU A 37 -14.63 12.97 -9.70
C LEU A 37 -13.28 13.47 -9.18
N SER A 38 -12.23 13.44 -9.99
CA SER A 38 -10.90 13.97 -9.63
C SER A 38 -10.98 15.42 -9.17
N MET A 39 -11.69 16.26 -9.93
CA MET A 39 -11.87 17.68 -9.60
C MET A 39 -12.65 17.87 -8.29
N GLN A 40 -13.68 17.06 -8.04
CA GLN A 40 -14.45 17.10 -6.79
C GLN A 40 -13.57 16.80 -5.56
N HIS A 41 -12.60 15.91 -5.72
CA HIS A 41 -11.64 15.55 -4.66
C HIS A 41 -10.38 16.43 -4.63
N GLY A 42 -10.30 17.45 -5.49
CA GLY A 42 -9.15 18.37 -5.52
C GLY A 42 -7.86 17.75 -6.04
N ILE A 43 -7.95 16.66 -6.81
CA ILE A 43 -6.81 16.03 -7.46
C ILE A 43 -6.32 16.96 -8.57
N GLN A 44 -5.02 17.30 -8.56
CA GLN A 44 -4.42 18.17 -9.57
C GLN A 44 -4.45 17.51 -10.95
N ASP A 45 -4.60 18.31 -12.02
CA ASP A 45 -4.74 17.82 -13.41
C ASP A 45 -3.70 16.75 -13.80
N PHE A 46 -2.44 16.95 -13.42
CA PHE A 46 -1.37 15.98 -13.68
C PHE A 46 -1.65 14.60 -13.05
N TYR A 47 -2.17 14.55 -11.83
CA TYR A 47 -2.54 13.30 -11.15
C TYR A 47 -3.91 12.78 -11.59
N ALA A 48 -4.82 13.65 -12.03
CA ALA A 48 -6.10 13.25 -12.59
C ALA A 48 -5.92 12.44 -13.89
N GLU A 49 -4.98 12.85 -14.75
CA GLU A 49 -4.60 12.08 -15.94
C GLU A 49 -3.99 10.72 -15.57
N LYS A 50 -3.08 10.67 -14.58
CA LYS A 50 -2.52 9.39 -14.09
C LYS A 50 -3.57 8.45 -13.50
N TYR A 51 -4.53 9.01 -12.77
CA TYR A 51 -5.66 8.25 -12.24
C TYR A 51 -6.52 7.67 -13.37
N LEU A 52 -6.82 8.48 -14.39
CA LEU A 52 -7.52 8.04 -15.60
C LEU A 52 -6.76 6.92 -16.32
N ASP A 53 -5.45 7.07 -16.52
CA ASP A 53 -4.60 6.05 -17.14
C ASP A 53 -4.57 4.75 -16.34
N THR A 54 -4.53 4.83 -15.01
CA THR A 54 -4.59 3.65 -14.13
C THR A 54 -5.90 2.89 -14.31
N LEU A 55 -7.02 3.60 -14.44
CA LEU A 55 -8.33 2.99 -14.69
C LEU A 55 -8.44 2.41 -16.12
N ARG A 56 -7.81 3.03 -17.13
CA ARG A 56 -7.74 2.48 -18.49
C ARG A 56 -7.02 1.13 -18.49
N VAL A 57 -5.86 1.04 -17.84
CA VAL A 57 -5.15 -0.23 -17.66
C VAL A 57 -6.02 -1.24 -16.91
N GLY A 58 -6.70 -0.80 -15.84
CA GLY A 58 -7.64 -1.66 -15.11
C GLY A 58 -8.82 -2.16 -15.95
N ALA A 59 -9.28 -1.39 -16.93
CA ALA A 59 -10.40 -1.79 -17.80
C ALA A 59 -10.00 -2.88 -18.80
N GLU A 60 -8.70 -3.02 -19.07
CA GLU A 60 -8.09 -4.02 -19.95
C GLU A 60 -7.64 -5.29 -19.21
N THR A 61 -7.84 -5.37 -17.88
CA THR A 61 -7.46 -6.53 -17.07
C THR A 61 -8.24 -7.78 -17.49
N GLU A 62 -7.53 -8.86 -17.82
CA GLU A 62 -8.14 -10.11 -18.22
C GLU A 62 -8.74 -10.88 -17.02
N PRO A 63 -9.81 -11.68 -17.22
CA PRO A 63 -10.50 -12.39 -16.13
C PRO A 63 -9.66 -13.39 -15.34
N ASP A 64 -8.59 -13.93 -15.93
CA ASP A 64 -7.70 -14.91 -15.31
C ASP A 64 -6.46 -14.28 -14.67
N GLU A 65 -6.26 -12.97 -14.85
CA GLU A 65 -5.21 -12.23 -14.14
C GLU A 65 -5.48 -12.20 -12.64
N LEU A 66 -4.41 -12.35 -11.87
CA LEU A 66 -4.50 -12.32 -10.41
C LEU A 66 -4.96 -10.93 -9.97
N PHE A 67 -5.98 -10.91 -9.11
CA PHE A 67 -6.53 -9.70 -8.53
C PHE A 67 -5.43 -8.88 -7.86
N ASP A 68 -4.56 -9.55 -7.10
CA ASP A 68 -3.51 -8.90 -6.31
C ASP A 68 -2.48 -8.16 -7.18
N LYS A 69 -2.30 -8.56 -8.44
CA LYS A 69 -1.38 -7.91 -9.40
C LYS A 69 -2.03 -6.89 -10.31
N SER A 70 -3.36 -6.87 -10.33
CA SER A 70 -4.16 -6.03 -11.19
C SER A 70 -4.97 -5.08 -10.31
N HIS A 71 -6.26 -5.33 -10.16
CA HIS A 71 -7.18 -4.48 -9.40
C HIS A 71 -6.71 -4.17 -7.99
N GLY A 72 -6.17 -5.13 -7.24
CA GLY A 72 -5.65 -4.90 -5.89
C GLY A 72 -4.51 -3.89 -5.87
N PHE A 73 -3.55 -4.03 -6.79
CA PHE A 73 -2.45 -3.07 -6.94
C PHE A 73 -2.96 -1.71 -7.44
N TYR A 74 -3.88 -1.69 -8.40
CA TYR A 74 -4.48 -0.45 -8.92
C TYR A 74 -5.26 0.29 -7.84
N ILE A 75 -5.98 -0.42 -6.95
CA ILE A 75 -6.67 0.19 -5.81
C ILE A 75 -5.67 0.93 -4.90
N ALA A 76 -4.51 0.34 -4.62
CA ALA A 76 -3.46 0.99 -3.82
C ALA A 76 -2.90 2.24 -4.52
N VAL A 77 -2.58 2.13 -5.81
CA VAL A 77 -2.12 3.26 -6.63
C VAL A 77 -3.16 4.39 -6.65
N ILE A 78 -4.43 4.04 -6.87
CA ILE A 78 -5.55 4.98 -6.94
C ILE A 78 -5.74 5.68 -5.60
N GLN A 79 -5.76 4.93 -4.50
CA GLN A 79 -5.91 5.48 -3.15
C GLN A 79 -4.92 6.62 -2.90
N GLY A 80 -3.66 6.44 -3.31
CA GLY A 80 -2.63 7.44 -3.09
C GLY A 80 -2.82 8.72 -3.90
N PHE A 81 -3.66 8.75 -4.95
CA PHE A 81 -4.04 10.01 -5.61
C PHE A 81 -4.98 10.85 -4.76
N PHE A 82 -5.80 10.22 -3.92
CA PHE A 82 -6.84 10.88 -3.13
C PHE A 82 -6.35 11.33 -1.75
N ARG A 83 -5.40 10.60 -1.16
CA ARG A 83 -4.92 10.90 0.21
C ARG A 83 -3.57 10.28 0.53
N ASP A 84 -3.09 10.61 1.72
CA ASP A 84 -1.84 10.12 2.28
C ASP A 84 -1.77 8.58 2.41
N TYR A 85 -0.57 8.06 2.21
CA TYR A 85 -0.19 6.66 2.38
C TYR A 85 1.21 6.54 2.97
N TYR A 86 1.56 5.38 3.51
CA TYR A 86 2.72 5.23 4.41
C TYR A 86 3.67 4.17 3.90
N TYR A 87 4.97 4.48 3.87
CA TYR A 87 5.99 3.60 3.30
C TYR A 87 6.85 2.91 4.37
N THR A 88 7.20 1.64 4.13
CA THR A 88 8.18 0.87 4.90
C THR A 88 9.05 0.04 3.96
N ARG A 89 10.28 -0.27 4.38
CA ARG A 89 11.25 -1.08 3.65
C ARG A 89 11.35 -2.49 4.24
N GLY A 90 11.00 -3.49 3.44
CA GLY A 90 11.29 -4.90 3.72
C GLY A 90 10.37 -5.60 4.73
N SER A 91 9.38 -4.90 5.30
CA SER A 91 8.43 -5.46 6.26
C SER A 91 7.00 -5.31 5.76
N ALA A 92 6.24 -6.40 5.81
CA ALA A 92 4.85 -6.48 5.35
C ALA A 92 4.03 -7.41 6.26
N PHE A 93 2.74 -7.16 6.39
CA PHE A 93 1.81 -8.09 7.03
C PHE A 93 1.74 -9.43 6.30
N SER A 94 1.80 -9.43 4.97
CA SER A 94 1.87 -10.67 4.19
C SER A 94 3.04 -11.56 4.66
N PHE A 95 4.22 -10.98 4.87
CA PHE A 95 5.40 -11.72 5.36
C PHE A 95 5.24 -12.14 6.83
N LEU A 96 4.65 -11.27 7.67
CA LEU A 96 4.36 -11.62 9.06
C LEU A 96 3.43 -12.85 9.14
N ALA A 97 2.41 -12.91 8.29
CA ALA A 97 1.43 -13.97 8.26
C ALA A 97 2.00 -15.32 7.81
N GLU A 98 3.00 -15.29 6.91
CA GLU A 98 3.73 -16.50 6.50
C GLU A 98 4.52 -17.10 7.67
N GLU A 99 5.17 -16.26 8.48
CA GLU A 99 5.92 -16.70 9.66
C GLU A 99 5.02 -17.03 10.86
N LYS A 100 3.93 -16.28 11.02
CA LYS A 100 3.00 -16.32 12.16
C LYS A 100 1.55 -16.32 11.65
N PRO A 101 1.03 -17.50 11.25
CA PRO A 101 -0.31 -17.61 10.67
C PRO A 101 -1.44 -17.11 11.58
N GLU A 102 -1.23 -16.98 12.89
CA GLU A 102 -2.23 -16.43 13.81
C GLU A 102 -2.63 -14.98 13.48
N TYR A 103 -1.78 -14.21 12.78
CA TYR A 103 -2.08 -12.83 12.38
C TYR A 103 -3.13 -12.75 11.26
N ALA A 104 -3.45 -13.86 10.61
CA ALA A 104 -4.55 -13.95 9.65
C ALA A 104 -5.90 -13.50 10.24
N ARG A 105 -6.05 -13.52 11.57
CA ARG A 105 -7.24 -13.01 12.28
C ARG A 105 -7.56 -11.54 11.99
N TYR A 106 -6.57 -10.75 11.56
CA TYR A 106 -6.74 -9.34 11.24
C TYR A 106 -7.10 -9.07 9.78
N PHE A 107 -7.06 -10.07 8.90
CA PHE A 107 -7.21 -9.83 7.46
C PHE A 107 -8.62 -10.16 6.97
N THR A 108 -9.10 -9.35 6.04
CA THR A 108 -10.34 -9.58 5.30
C THR A 108 -10.00 -10.01 3.88
N PRO A 109 -10.45 -11.18 3.43
CA PRO A 109 -10.28 -11.61 2.04
C PRO A 109 -10.97 -10.64 1.06
N TRP A 110 -10.36 -10.42 -0.10
CA TRP A 110 -10.90 -9.56 -1.16
C TRP A 110 -12.32 -9.94 -1.57
N ALA A 111 -12.66 -11.24 -1.58
CA ALA A 111 -14.00 -11.72 -1.89
C ALA A 111 -15.12 -11.17 -0.97
N GLN A 112 -14.78 -10.58 0.18
CA GLN A 112 -15.73 -9.92 1.09
C GLN A 112 -15.82 -8.40 0.88
N VAL A 113 -14.91 -7.82 0.09
CA VAL A 113 -14.76 -6.37 -0.11
C VAL A 113 -15.12 -5.97 -1.53
N VAL A 114 -14.73 -6.77 -2.51
CA VAL A 114 -14.88 -6.47 -3.94
C VAL A 114 -16.26 -6.89 -4.47
N PRO A 115 -16.73 -6.32 -5.59
CA PRO A 115 -17.95 -6.75 -6.25
C PRO A 115 -17.98 -8.27 -6.52
N THR A 116 -19.10 -8.93 -6.20
CA THR A 116 -19.26 -10.39 -6.34
C THR A 116 -19.10 -10.91 -7.78
N ALA A 117 -19.24 -10.04 -8.77
CA ALA A 117 -19.18 -10.41 -10.19
C ALA A 117 -17.74 -10.46 -10.76
N LEU A 118 -16.71 -10.12 -9.98
CA LEU A 118 -15.33 -10.14 -10.46
C LEU A 118 -14.81 -11.58 -10.62
N PRO A 119 -14.36 -11.97 -11.83
CA PRO A 119 -13.85 -13.31 -12.08
C PRO A 119 -12.41 -13.51 -11.58
N ASN A 120 -11.68 -12.43 -11.31
CA ASN A 120 -10.24 -12.46 -11.03
C ASN A 120 -9.91 -13.25 -9.75
N PRO A 121 -9.04 -14.26 -9.82
CA PRO A 121 -8.60 -15.01 -8.65
C PRO A 121 -7.74 -14.14 -7.72
N ALA A 122 -8.00 -14.20 -6.42
CA ALA A 122 -7.24 -13.49 -5.40
C ALA A 122 -6.44 -14.44 -4.49
N LYS A 123 -5.18 -14.08 -4.20
CA LYS A 123 -4.31 -14.73 -3.22
C LYS A 123 -4.43 -14.08 -1.83
N ASN A 124 -4.80 -12.80 -1.76
CA ASN A 124 -4.94 -12.02 -0.53
C ASN A 124 -3.61 -11.84 0.23
N GLN A 125 -2.51 -11.77 -0.50
CA GLN A 125 -1.15 -11.61 0.02
C GLN A 125 -0.20 -11.16 -1.08
N ILE A 126 0.91 -10.54 -0.68
CA ILE A 126 2.01 -10.24 -1.61
C ILE A 126 2.60 -11.56 -2.11
N ILE A 127 2.70 -11.69 -3.44
CA ILE A 127 3.33 -12.85 -4.09
C ILE A 127 4.58 -12.49 -4.89
N GLU A 128 4.69 -11.24 -5.33
CA GLU A 128 5.82 -10.68 -6.07
C GLU A 128 5.74 -9.15 -6.05
N ASN A 129 6.61 -8.47 -6.80
CA ASN A 129 6.61 -7.01 -6.90
C ASN A 129 5.36 -6.48 -7.61
N TYR A 130 5.04 -5.20 -7.40
CA TYR A 130 3.87 -4.53 -8.00
C TYR A 130 2.57 -5.28 -7.70
N CYS A 131 2.36 -5.56 -6.41
CA CYS A 131 1.30 -6.44 -5.94
C CYS A 131 0.66 -5.87 -4.67
N SER A 132 -0.66 -5.93 -4.56
CA SER A 132 -1.33 -5.72 -3.28
C SER A 132 -1.16 -6.92 -2.37
N GLY A 133 -1.07 -6.66 -1.08
CA GLY A 133 -1.03 -7.66 -0.03
C GLY A 133 -2.37 -7.87 0.65
N VAL A 134 -2.27 -8.00 1.98
CA VAL A 134 -3.44 -8.14 2.84
C VAL A 134 -4.27 -6.85 2.88
N TYR A 135 -5.56 -7.02 3.17
CA TYR A 135 -6.45 -5.92 3.53
C TYR A 135 -6.96 -6.13 4.95
N LEU A 136 -6.89 -5.08 5.78
CA LEU A 136 -7.53 -5.01 7.07
C LEU A 136 -8.80 -4.16 6.92
N SER A 137 -9.98 -4.72 7.20
CA SER A 137 -11.22 -3.93 7.22
C SER A 137 -11.20 -2.93 8.39
N PRO A 138 -12.08 -1.90 8.39
CA PRO A 138 -12.13 -0.92 9.48
C PRO A 138 -12.20 -1.54 10.88
N ASN A 139 -12.98 -2.62 11.05
CA ASN A 139 -13.08 -3.31 12.32
C ASN A 139 -11.77 -4.01 12.73
N GLN A 140 -11.02 -4.56 11.77
CA GLN A 140 -9.75 -5.21 12.07
C GLN A 140 -8.62 -4.22 12.32
N VAL A 141 -8.65 -3.04 11.69
CA VAL A 141 -7.76 -1.92 12.04
C VAL A 141 -7.96 -1.53 13.51
N LEU A 142 -9.21 -1.37 13.95
CA LEU A 142 -9.52 -1.09 15.35
C LEU A 142 -9.12 -2.25 16.28
N GLN A 143 -9.29 -3.49 15.83
CA GLN A 143 -8.91 -4.67 16.59
C GLN A 143 -7.40 -4.74 16.80
N ILE A 144 -6.58 -4.62 15.74
CA ILE A 144 -5.13 -4.72 15.89
C ILE A 144 -4.56 -3.58 16.73
N LEU A 145 -5.11 -2.37 16.63
CA LEU A 145 -4.73 -1.24 17.50
C LEU A 145 -5.05 -1.52 18.97
N ARG A 146 -6.21 -2.11 19.25
CA ARG A 146 -6.57 -2.52 20.62
C ARG A 146 -5.64 -3.63 21.13
N ASP A 147 -5.38 -4.64 20.31
CA ASP A 147 -4.57 -5.80 20.69
C ASP A 147 -3.10 -5.36 20.89
N LEU A 148 -2.61 -4.35 20.16
CA LEU A 148 -1.30 -3.72 20.42
C LEU A 148 -1.18 -3.11 21.81
N GLU A 149 -2.28 -2.64 22.42
CA GLU A 149 -2.30 -2.09 23.77
C GLU A 149 -2.52 -3.15 24.85
N GLN A 150 -3.26 -4.22 24.53
CA GLN A 150 -3.76 -5.20 25.50
C GLN A 150 -3.00 -6.52 25.50
N GLU A 151 -2.36 -6.89 24.38
CA GLU A 151 -1.65 -8.15 24.18
C GLU A 151 -0.15 -7.88 23.97
N PRO A 152 0.71 -7.99 25.01
CA PRO A 152 2.14 -7.71 24.89
C PRO A 152 2.85 -8.51 23.78
N LYS A 153 2.39 -9.73 23.49
CA LYS A 153 2.92 -10.55 22.40
C LYS A 153 2.71 -9.89 21.03
N VAL A 154 1.56 -9.26 20.80
CA VAL A 154 1.25 -8.60 19.52
C VAL A 154 2.19 -7.42 19.32
N LEU A 155 2.41 -6.61 20.37
CA LEU A 155 3.37 -5.51 20.32
C LEU A 155 4.79 -6.01 20.04
N GLU A 156 5.27 -6.99 20.80
CA GLU A 156 6.63 -7.54 20.65
C GLU A 156 6.87 -8.10 19.23
N ASP A 157 5.91 -8.86 18.72
CA ASP A 157 6.00 -9.44 17.37
C ASP A 157 6.03 -8.36 16.29
N LEU A 158 5.18 -7.32 16.38
CA LEU A 158 5.13 -6.24 15.40
C LEU A 158 6.36 -5.31 15.48
N GLU A 159 6.86 -5.00 16.67
CA GLU A 159 8.10 -4.22 16.86
C GLU A 159 9.32 -4.96 16.32
N LYS A 160 9.35 -6.29 16.49
CA LYS A 160 10.42 -7.13 15.93
C LYS A 160 10.34 -7.20 14.41
N HIS A 161 9.13 -7.33 13.84
CA HIS A 161 8.92 -7.47 12.40
C HIS A 161 9.16 -6.16 11.63
N TRP A 162 8.73 -5.02 12.19
CA TRP A 162 9.01 -3.68 11.67
C TRP A 162 10.09 -2.99 12.51
N SER A 163 11.32 -3.49 12.41
CA SER A 163 12.47 -2.98 13.15
C SER A 163 12.90 -1.57 12.71
N ASP A 164 13.90 -1.01 13.39
CA ASP A 164 14.58 0.23 13.00
C ASP A 164 13.66 1.45 12.86
N GLY A 165 12.62 1.50 13.71
CA GLY A 165 11.65 2.60 13.73
C GLY A 165 10.49 2.45 12.75
N GLN A 166 10.51 1.43 11.88
CA GLN A 166 9.45 1.22 10.90
C GLN A 166 8.10 0.90 11.54
N PHE A 167 8.09 0.30 12.74
CA PHE A 167 6.85 0.04 13.47
C PHE A 167 6.08 1.32 13.80
N ALA A 168 6.79 2.43 14.06
CA ALA A 168 6.13 3.72 14.29
C ALA A 168 5.39 4.21 13.03
N VAL A 169 5.94 3.95 11.84
CA VAL A 169 5.30 4.29 10.56
C VAL A 169 4.06 3.43 10.32
N LEU A 170 4.17 2.11 10.57
CA LEU A 170 3.00 1.23 10.49
C LEU A 170 1.90 1.66 11.48
N LYS A 171 2.27 1.98 12.73
CA LYS A 171 1.32 2.44 13.74
C LYS A 171 0.64 3.73 13.31
N LYS A 172 1.39 4.67 12.71
CA LYS A 172 0.85 5.90 12.10
C LYS A 172 -0.18 5.59 11.01
N ALA A 173 0.10 4.63 10.14
CA ALA A 173 -0.82 4.19 9.09
C ALA A 173 -2.12 3.59 9.65
N LEU A 174 -2.01 2.70 10.64
CA LEU A 174 -3.16 2.11 11.34
C LEU A 174 -4.00 3.17 12.06
N THR A 175 -3.35 4.11 12.76
CA THR A 175 -4.04 5.21 13.45
C THR A 175 -4.78 6.10 12.45
N ALA A 176 -4.14 6.48 11.33
CA ALA A 176 -4.79 7.27 10.30
C ALA A 176 -6.01 6.55 9.70
N ALA A 177 -5.90 5.25 9.41
CA ALA A 177 -7.03 4.45 8.95
C ALA A 177 -8.17 4.40 9.98
N ALA A 178 -7.85 4.26 11.27
CA ALA A 178 -8.84 4.27 12.34
C ALA A 178 -9.55 5.64 12.47
N GLU A 179 -8.80 6.75 12.39
CA GLU A 179 -9.35 8.11 12.45
C GLU A 179 -10.27 8.42 11.26
N LEU A 180 -9.95 7.89 10.08
CA LEU A 180 -10.78 8.00 8.88
C LEU A 180 -11.96 7.01 8.86
N GLY A 181 -11.97 6.02 9.76
CA GLY A 181 -12.96 4.93 9.74
C GLY A 181 -12.82 3.99 8.54
N THR A 182 -11.62 3.91 7.96
CA THR A 182 -11.31 3.11 6.77
C THR A 182 -10.62 1.80 7.15
N GLY A 183 -10.44 0.92 6.17
CA GLY A 183 -9.50 -0.19 6.28
C GLY A 183 -8.07 0.27 5.98
N LEU A 184 -7.15 -0.69 5.94
CA LEU A 184 -5.77 -0.49 5.55
C LEU A 184 -5.37 -1.56 4.52
N LEU A 185 -4.97 -1.12 3.33
CA LEU A 185 -4.47 -1.96 2.26
C LEU A 185 -2.95 -1.92 2.21
N GLU A 186 -2.31 -3.08 2.19
CA GLU A 186 -0.89 -3.22 1.89
C GLU A 186 -0.65 -3.36 0.38
N ALA A 187 0.43 -2.77 -0.14
CA ALA A 187 0.89 -3.00 -1.51
C ALA A 187 2.40 -2.76 -1.66
N THR A 188 3.01 -3.39 -2.66
CA THR A 188 4.44 -3.25 -2.95
C THR A 188 4.70 -2.39 -4.19
N GLU A 189 5.80 -1.64 -4.18
CA GLU A 189 6.31 -0.82 -5.27
C GLU A 189 5.32 0.21 -5.85
N VAL A 190 4.35 0.68 -5.04
CA VAL A 190 3.57 1.89 -5.37
C VAL A 190 4.49 3.12 -5.40
N VAL A 191 5.46 3.13 -4.49
CA VAL A 191 6.58 4.07 -4.45
C VAL A 191 7.89 3.30 -4.30
N GLU A 192 8.91 3.68 -5.06
CA GLU A 192 10.24 3.10 -5.06
C GLU A 192 11.24 4.22 -4.75
N PRO A 193 11.52 4.50 -3.47
CA PRO A 193 12.45 5.55 -3.11
C PRO A 193 13.88 5.22 -3.56
N ASN A 194 14.54 6.18 -4.18
CA ASN A 194 15.97 6.07 -4.48
C ASN A 194 16.78 6.75 -3.35
N PRO A 195 17.41 5.99 -2.44
CA PRO A 195 18.06 6.57 -1.27
C PRO A 195 19.31 7.39 -1.59
N LEU A 196 19.91 7.21 -2.76
CA LEU A 196 21.12 7.94 -3.19
C LEU A 196 20.77 9.20 -3.96
N HIS A 197 19.68 9.13 -4.73
CA HIS A 197 19.17 10.23 -5.52
C HIS A 197 17.67 10.38 -5.26
N PRO A 198 17.24 10.98 -4.13
CA PRO A 198 15.82 11.04 -3.76
C PRO A 198 14.91 11.66 -4.83
N ASN A 199 15.44 12.58 -5.64
CA ASN A 199 14.72 13.20 -6.75
C ASN A 199 14.51 12.26 -7.96
N GLU A 200 15.19 11.11 -7.99
CA GLU A 200 15.06 10.05 -8.99
C GLU A 200 14.21 8.88 -8.48
N SER A 201 13.44 9.09 -7.40
CA SER A 201 12.48 8.09 -6.90
C SER A 201 11.33 7.90 -7.87
N THR A 202 10.88 6.65 -8.04
CA THR A 202 9.72 6.32 -8.88
C THR A 202 8.45 6.24 -8.02
N CYS A 203 7.32 6.67 -8.57
CA CYS A 203 6.02 6.54 -7.91
C CYS A 203 4.91 6.40 -8.95
N TYR A 204 4.09 5.37 -8.78
CA TYR A 204 2.90 5.12 -9.60
C TYR A 204 1.71 5.97 -9.16
N SER A 205 1.73 6.46 -7.92
CA SER A 205 0.69 7.30 -7.33
C SER A 205 1.11 8.77 -7.19
N ASN A 206 0.50 9.51 -6.26
CA ASN A 206 0.90 10.86 -5.90
C ASN A 206 2.02 10.84 -4.85
N LEU A 207 3.26 11.09 -5.29
CA LEU A 207 4.43 11.15 -4.44
C LEU A 207 4.29 12.13 -3.25
N PHE A 208 3.50 13.21 -3.39
CA PHE A 208 3.32 14.19 -2.32
C PHE A 208 2.42 13.69 -1.18
N HIS A 209 1.65 12.63 -1.42
CA HIS A 209 0.87 11.93 -0.40
C HIS A 209 1.65 10.79 0.28
N CYS A 210 2.86 10.48 -0.19
CA CYS A 210 3.72 9.53 0.52
C CYS A 210 4.25 10.17 1.81
N ASP A 211 3.88 9.60 2.95
CA ASP A 211 4.45 9.99 4.23
C ASP A 211 5.97 9.77 4.24
N ARG A 212 6.70 10.77 4.71
CA ARG A 212 8.16 10.82 4.53
C ARG A 212 8.94 10.06 5.59
N ASP A 213 8.33 9.71 6.72
CA ASP A 213 9.04 9.15 7.87
C ASP A 213 9.75 7.85 7.48
N GLY A 214 9.04 6.93 6.82
CA GLY A 214 9.63 5.68 6.35
C GLY A 214 10.68 5.85 5.26
N VAL A 215 10.51 6.85 4.38
CA VAL A 215 11.47 7.15 3.33
C VAL A 215 12.79 7.62 3.93
N TYR A 216 12.74 8.47 4.96
CA TYR A 216 13.94 8.91 5.68
C TYR A 216 14.61 7.76 6.42
N LEU A 217 13.84 6.85 7.04
CA LEU A 217 14.41 5.64 7.66
C LEU A 217 15.18 4.80 6.62
N TYR A 218 14.64 4.65 5.40
CA TYR A 218 15.33 3.92 4.35
C TYR A 218 16.61 4.62 3.89
N ILE A 219 16.57 5.94 3.68
CA ILE A 219 17.76 6.73 3.33
C ILE A 219 18.85 6.56 4.39
N ASP A 220 18.51 6.70 5.67
CA ASP A 220 19.45 6.57 6.77
C ASP A 220 20.06 5.16 6.84
N MET A 221 19.25 4.12 6.64
CA MET A 221 19.72 2.73 6.60
C MET A 221 20.69 2.51 5.43
N ALA A 222 20.34 2.98 4.23
CA ALA A 222 21.17 2.84 3.03
C ALA A 222 22.52 3.55 3.19
N MET A 223 22.52 4.78 3.74
CA MET A 223 23.75 5.53 4.00
C MET A 223 24.66 4.83 5.02
N LYS A 224 24.08 4.25 6.09
CA LYS A 224 24.83 3.46 7.07
C LYS A 224 25.47 2.22 6.43
N GLN A 225 24.73 1.50 5.59
CA GLN A 225 25.24 0.31 4.88
C GLN A 225 26.40 0.68 3.94
N ILE A 226 26.30 1.80 3.23
CA ILE A 226 27.39 2.29 2.36
C ILE A 226 28.63 2.65 3.19
N ALA A 227 28.46 3.38 4.29
CA ALA A 227 29.56 3.75 5.16
C ALA A 227 30.29 2.50 5.70
N GLN A 228 29.54 1.49 6.17
CA GLN A 228 30.09 0.22 6.65
C GLN A 228 30.84 -0.53 5.55
N ALA A 229 30.29 -0.62 4.33
CA ALA A 229 30.97 -1.25 3.21
C ALA A 229 32.27 -0.52 2.81
N MET A 230 32.28 0.81 2.88
CA MET A 230 33.48 1.61 2.62
C MET A 230 34.56 1.42 3.69
N GLU A 231 34.18 1.24 4.95
CA GLU A 231 35.11 0.95 6.05
C GLU A 231 35.70 -0.46 5.91
N GLN A 232 34.86 -1.46 5.62
CA GLN A 232 35.29 -2.85 5.40
C GLN A 232 36.30 -2.96 4.25
N ASN A 233 36.04 -2.29 3.13
CA ASN A 233 36.96 -2.25 1.98
C ASN A 233 38.29 -1.55 2.27
N LYS A 234 38.38 -0.70 3.30
CA LYS A 234 39.64 -0.08 3.73
C LYS A 234 40.42 -0.97 4.71
N SER A 235 39.75 -1.92 5.36
CA SER A 235 40.35 -2.85 6.32
C SER A 235 40.76 -4.20 5.73
N ASP A 236 40.37 -4.51 4.49
CA ASP A 236 40.87 -5.66 3.73
C ASP A 236 42.16 -5.30 2.98
N PRO A 237 43.34 -5.86 3.33
CA PRO A 237 44.63 -5.61 2.68
C PRO A 237 44.78 -6.23 1.28
#